data_AF-A0A4C1ULN4-F1
#
_entry.id   AF-A0A4C1ULN4-F1
#
_cell.length_a   1.000
_cell.length_b   1.000
_cell.length_c   1.000
_cell.angle_alpha   90.00
_cell.angle_beta   90.00
_cell.angle_gamma   90.00
#
_symmetry.space_group_name_H-M   'P 1'
#
loop_
_entity.id
_entity.type
_entity.pdbx_description
1 polymer ?
#
loop_
_entity_poly.entity_id
_entity_poly.type
_entity_poly.pdbx_seq_one_letter_code
_entity_poly.pdbx_strand_id
1 'polypeptide(L)'
;MVVESFLNRTRHFSELKKILGHPPNAHVFKTGVRFLPAIAEEFRITKRYLQSLSSIDPAVTWYFYTPVNEQLTKVGVRGLPGDTNQQEILAILQELDFPATYARRIPPHRERSGCLFFVQLEHLNEKELGRLYTVNELLNMPTVTVEVWRERGDPPNATDVSSLVTLLITATVSSGA
;
A
#
# COMPACT_ATOMS: atom_id res chain seq x y z
N MET A 1 -5.63 -1.18 -13.12
CA MET A 1 -4.86 -2.33 -12.57
C MET A 1 -4.37 -3.19 -13.73
N VAL A 2 -3.16 -3.76 -13.66
CA VAL A 2 -2.60 -4.61 -14.72
C VAL A 2 -2.25 -5.97 -14.13
N VAL A 3 -2.66 -7.04 -14.81
CA VAL A 3 -2.28 -8.43 -14.51
C VAL A 3 -1.36 -8.88 -15.65
N GLU A 4 -0.14 -9.35 -15.35
CA GLU A 4 0.86 -9.70 -16.38
C GLU A 4 0.64 -11.09 -16.98
N SER A 5 0.25 -12.04 -16.13
CA SER A 5 -0.12 -13.40 -16.52
C SER A 5 -1.49 -13.71 -15.95
N PHE A 6 -2.46 -13.89 -16.84
CA PHE A 6 -3.83 -14.19 -16.47
C PHE A 6 -4.29 -15.40 -17.27
N LEU A 7 -4.01 -16.60 -16.74
CA LEU A 7 -4.48 -17.86 -17.30
C LEU A 7 -5.99 -17.98 -17.08
N ASN A 8 -6.69 -18.75 -17.91
CA ASN A 8 -8.14 -18.98 -17.79
C ASN A 8 -8.99 -17.69 -17.72
N ARG A 9 -8.62 -16.67 -18.52
CA ARG A 9 -9.26 -15.33 -18.52
C ARG A 9 -10.78 -15.38 -18.58
N THR A 10 -11.33 -16.25 -19.43
CA THR A 10 -12.78 -16.39 -19.62
C THR A 10 -13.49 -16.79 -18.33
N ARG A 11 -12.91 -17.69 -17.54
CA ARG A 11 -13.42 -18.08 -16.21
C ARG A 11 -13.40 -16.89 -15.26
N HIS A 12 -12.28 -16.18 -15.16
CA HIS A 12 -12.17 -15.04 -14.26
C HIS A 12 -13.09 -13.88 -14.63
N PHE A 13 -13.26 -13.60 -15.93
CA PHE A 13 -14.22 -12.60 -16.41
C PHE A 13 -15.67 -13.01 -16.11
N SER A 14 -15.99 -14.31 -16.17
CA SER A 14 -17.31 -14.82 -15.79
C SER A 14 -17.58 -14.62 -14.30
N GLU A 15 -16.62 -14.96 -13.44
CA GLU A 15 -16.75 -14.75 -11.99
C GLU A 15 -16.86 -13.27 -11.63
N LEU A 16 -16.00 -12.42 -12.19
CA LEU A 16 -16.10 -10.97 -12.00
C LEU A 16 -17.44 -10.42 -12.49
N LYS A 17 -17.96 -10.90 -13.63
CA LYS A 17 -19.29 -10.52 -14.13
C LYS A 17 -20.41 -10.88 -13.16
N LYS A 18 -20.34 -12.05 -12.51
CA LYS A 18 -21.35 -12.44 -11.50
C LYS A 18 -21.34 -11.50 -10.29
N ILE A 19 -20.16 -11.03 -9.89
CA ILE A 19 -20.01 -10.14 -8.72
C ILE A 19 -20.39 -8.69 -9.07
N LEU A 20 -19.97 -8.20 -10.24
CA LEU A 20 -20.22 -6.84 -10.70
C LEU A 20 -21.63 -6.64 -11.28
N GLY A 21 -22.28 -7.71 -11.73
CA GLY A 21 -23.55 -7.65 -12.47
C GLY A 21 -23.39 -7.32 -13.97
N HIS A 22 -22.19 -6.95 -14.41
CA HIS A 22 -21.85 -6.67 -15.81
C HIS A 22 -20.40 -7.11 -16.11
N PRO A 23 -20.01 -7.24 -17.40
CA PRO A 23 -18.62 -7.57 -17.74
C PRO A 23 -17.64 -6.53 -17.18
N PRO A 24 -16.51 -6.96 -16.59
CA PRO A 24 -15.50 -6.01 -16.12
C PRO A 24 -14.91 -5.24 -17.29
N ASN A 25 -14.75 -3.93 -17.12
CA ASN A 25 -14.10 -3.11 -18.13
C ASN A 25 -12.60 -3.41 -18.15
N ALA A 26 -12.15 -4.05 -19.22
CA ALA A 26 -10.78 -4.51 -19.33
C ALA A 26 -10.34 -4.68 -20.79
N HIS A 27 -9.04 -4.50 -21.03
CA HIS A 27 -8.41 -4.72 -22.31
C HIS A 27 -7.31 -5.77 -22.21
N VAL A 28 -7.05 -6.46 -23.32
CA VAL A 28 -5.88 -7.33 -23.45
C VAL A 28 -4.62 -6.49 -23.33
N PHE A 29 -3.68 -6.93 -22.50
CA PHE A 29 -2.41 -6.25 -22.30
C PHE A 29 -1.29 -7.30 -22.28
N LYS A 30 -0.54 -7.41 -23.39
CA LYS A 30 0.46 -8.47 -23.59
C LYS A 30 -0.13 -9.86 -23.32
N THR A 31 0.53 -10.64 -22.46
CA THR A 31 0.12 -11.96 -21.96
C THR A 31 -0.94 -11.91 -20.85
N GLY A 32 -1.42 -10.73 -20.48
CA GLY A 32 -2.40 -10.55 -19.43
C GLY A 32 -3.50 -9.54 -19.77
N VAL A 33 -3.97 -8.82 -18.75
CA VAL A 33 -5.19 -8.00 -18.81
C VAL A 33 -5.00 -6.69 -18.05
N ARG A 34 -5.46 -5.59 -18.63
CA ARG A 34 -5.57 -4.28 -17.97
C ARG A 34 -7.02 -3.99 -17.63
N PHE A 35 -7.34 -3.94 -16.34
CA PHE A 35 -8.65 -3.51 -15.84
C PHE A 35 -8.71 -1.98 -15.70
N LEU A 36 -9.80 -1.41 -16.19
CA LEU A 36 -10.14 0.01 -16.18
C LEU A 36 -11.51 0.23 -15.51
N PRO A 37 -11.63 -0.04 -14.20
CA PRO A 37 -12.89 0.14 -13.49
C PRO A 37 -13.38 1.59 -13.64
N ALA A 38 -14.65 1.76 -13.98
CA ALA A 38 -15.24 3.08 -14.24
C ALA A 38 -15.58 3.81 -12.94
N ILE A 39 -15.85 3.07 -11.87
CA ILE A 39 -16.26 3.59 -10.56
C ILE A 39 -15.48 2.95 -9.42
N ALA A 40 -15.46 3.62 -8.26
CA ALA A 40 -14.72 3.17 -7.07
C ALA A 40 -15.16 1.78 -6.58
N GLU A 41 -16.43 1.42 -6.72
CA GLU A 41 -16.92 0.11 -6.27
C GLU A 41 -16.39 -1.03 -7.16
N GLU A 42 -16.44 -0.88 -8.48
CA GLU A 42 -15.84 -1.82 -9.43
C GLU A 42 -14.34 -1.99 -9.16
N PHE A 43 -13.66 -0.90 -8.81
CA PHE A 43 -12.26 -0.92 -8.42
C PHE A 43 -12.04 -1.79 -7.17
N ARG A 44 -12.82 -1.56 -6.10
CA ARG A 44 -12.71 -2.32 -4.85
C ARG A 44 -13.00 -3.80 -5.04
N ILE A 45 -14.02 -4.14 -5.82
CA ILE A 45 -14.40 -5.52 -6.13
C ILE A 45 -13.29 -6.21 -6.94
N THR A 46 -12.82 -5.57 -8.01
CA THR A 46 -11.75 -6.11 -8.86
C THR A 46 -10.45 -6.28 -8.07
N LYS A 47 -10.10 -5.31 -7.21
CA LYS A 47 -8.97 -5.41 -6.27
C LYS A 47 -9.09 -6.62 -5.36
N ARG A 48 -10.22 -6.75 -4.65
CA ARG A 48 -10.44 -7.88 -3.73
C ARG A 48 -10.38 -9.23 -4.44
N TYR A 49 -10.93 -9.32 -5.65
CA TYR A 49 -10.89 -10.53 -6.46
C TYR A 49 -9.45 -10.91 -6.81
N LEU A 50 -8.66 -9.96 -7.33
CA LEU A 50 -7.27 -10.21 -7.70
C LEU A 50 -6.38 -10.52 -6.49
N GLN A 51 -6.58 -9.84 -5.35
CA GLN A 51 -5.92 -10.18 -4.08
C GLN A 51 -6.19 -11.64 -3.66
N SER A 52 -7.46 -12.05 -3.70
CA SER A 52 -7.87 -13.40 -3.34
C SER A 52 -7.33 -14.44 -4.33
N LEU A 53 -7.17 -14.06 -5.60
CA LEU A 53 -6.61 -14.94 -6.60
C LEU A 53 -5.10 -15.09 -6.44
N SER A 54 -4.37 -14.00 -6.20
CA SER A 54 -2.91 -14.02 -5.97
C SER A 54 -2.52 -14.74 -4.67
N SER A 55 -3.41 -14.83 -3.69
CA SER A 55 -3.16 -15.61 -2.47
C SER A 55 -3.31 -17.12 -2.68
N ILE A 56 -4.08 -17.54 -3.68
CA ILE A 56 -4.29 -18.95 -4.04
C ILE A 56 -3.27 -19.40 -5.08
N ASP A 57 -2.99 -18.55 -6.06
CA ASP A 57 -2.07 -18.83 -7.17
C ASP A 57 -0.97 -17.76 -7.24
N PRO A 58 0.25 -18.08 -6.72
CA PRO A 58 1.40 -17.18 -6.77
C PRO A 58 1.85 -16.82 -8.19
N ALA A 59 1.43 -17.55 -9.24
CA ALA A 59 1.74 -17.22 -10.63
C ALA A 59 0.93 -16.01 -11.14
N VAL A 60 -0.11 -15.59 -10.41
CA VAL A 60 -0.92 -14.41 -10.75
C VAL A 60 -0.25 -13.16 -10.18
N THR A 61 0.62 -12.57 -10.98
CA THR A 61 1.23 -11.27 -10.67
C THR A 61 0.38 -10.13 -11.22
N TRP A 62 0.01 -9.19 -10.33
CA TRP A 62 -0.74 -8.00 -10.70
C TRP A 62 -0.25 -6.75 -9.98
N TYR A 63 -0.39 -5.60 -10.65
CA TYR A 63 0.08 -4.31 -10.20
C TYR A 63 -1.05 -3.28 -10.27
N PHE A 64 -1.02 -2.33 -9.34
CA PHE A 64 -1.81 -1.11 -9.42
C PHE A 64 -0.89 0.08 -9.67
N TYR A 65 -1.15 0.82 -10.75
CA TYR A 65 -0.49 2.10 -10.98
C TYR A 65 -1.28 3.17 -10.23
N THR A 66 -0.84 3.50 -9.02
CA THR A 66 -1.15 4.81 -8.43
C THR A 66 -0.08 5.77 -8.94
N PRO A 67 -0.42 6.87 -9.63
CA PRO A 67 0.60 7.85 -10.00
C PRO A 67 1.27 8.36 -8.71
N VAL A 68 2.60 8.59 -8.78
CA VAL A 68 3.45 8.80 -7.59
C VAL A 68 2.95 9.95 -6.71
N ASN A 69 2.37 10.97 -7.33
CA ASN A 69 1.78 12.14 -6.67
C ASN A 69 0.47 11.86 -5.89
N GLU A 70 -0.18 10.72 -6.11
CA GLU A 70 -1.40 10.30 -5.38
C GLU A 70 -1.11 9.19 -4.37
N GLN A 71 0.16 8.80 -4.20
CA GLN A 71 0.55 7.82 -3.19
C GLN A 71 0.56 8.46 -1.81
N LEU A 72 -0.55 8.29 -1.10
CA LEU A 72 -0.67 8.61 0.32
C LEU A 72 0.36 7.81 1.12
N THR A 73 1.13 8.49 1.96
CA THR A 73 2.07 7.85 2.86
C THR A 73 1.31 7.31 4.06
N LYS A 74 1.47 6.03 4.37
CA LYS A 74 0.82 5.39 5.53
C LYS A 74 1.86 4.95 6.53
N VAL A 75 1.66 5.31 7.79
CA VAL A 75 2.56 4.95 8.89
C VAL A 75 1.81 4.45 10.11
N GLY A 76 2.49 3.65 10.91
CA GLY A 76 2.05 3.26 12.26
C GLY A 76 2.81 4.08 13.30
N VAL A 77 2.10 4.66 14.27
CA VAL A 77 2.69 5.34 15.43
C VAL A 77 2.44 4.51 16.67
N ARG A 78 3.52 4.14 17.37
CA ARG A 78 3.50 3.38 18.64
C ARG A 78 4.12 4.22 19.76
N GLY A 79 3.85 3.82 21.00
CA GLY A 79 4.38 4.51 22.20
C GLY A 79 3.46 5.58 22.76
N LEU A 80 2.38 5.93 22.04
CA LEU A 80 1.35 6.83 22.53
C LEU A 80 0.31 6.08 23.40
N PRO A 81 -0.24 6.75 24.44
CA PRO A 81 -1.38 6.25 25.21
C PRO A 81 -2.58 5.89 24.35
N GLY A 82 -3.39 4.94 24.80
CA GLY A 82 -4.56 4.48 24.04
C GLY A 82 -5.71 5.49 23.99
N ASP A 83 -5.73 6.44 24.90
CA ASP A 83 -6.70 7.52 25.04
C ASP A 83 -6.27 8.82 24.35
N THR A 84 -5.09 8.86 23.73
CA THR A 84 -4.62 10.02 22.96
C THR A 84 -5.60 10.41 21.87
N ASN A 85 -5.91 11.70 21.80
CA ASN A 85 -6.82 12.26 20.82
C ASN A 85 -6.19 12.20 19.41
N GLN A 86 -6.94 11.65 18.45
CA GLN A 86 -6.49 11.55 17.06
C GLN A 86 -6.19 12.92 16.44
N GLN A 87 -6.92 13.96 16.85
CA GLN A 87 -6.73 15.32 16.35
C GLN A 87 -5.41 15.93 16.85
N GLU A 88 -4.99 15.61 18.08
CA GLU A 88 -3.69 16.07 18.62
C GLU A 88 -2.53 15.45 17.84
N ILE A 89 -2.65 14.18 17.46
CA ILE A 89 -1.66 13.50 16.60
C ILE A 89 -1.56 14.17 15.23
N LEU A 90 -2.69 14.60 14.65
CA LEU A 90 -2.67 15.32 13.37
C LEU A 90 -2.03 16.70 13.52
N ALA A 91 -2.41 17.45 14.55
CA ALA A 91 -1.88 18.79 14.79
C ALA A 91 -0.36 18.77 14.99
N ILE A 92 0.17 17.88 15.83
CA ILE A 92 1.62 17.82 16.07
C ILE A 92 2.40 17.38 14.82
N LEU A 93 1.84 16.49 14.00
CA LEU A 93 2.49 16.10 12.75
C LEU A 93 2.49 17.25 11.75
N GLN A 94 1.41 18.03 11.69
CA GLN A 94 1.33 19.25 10.88
C GLN A 94 2.30 20.33 11.37
N GLU A 95 2.46 20.51 12.68
CA GLU A 95 3.45 21.41 13.28
C GLU A 95 4.90 20.98 12.97
N LEU A 96 5.15 19.69 12.79
CA LEU A 96 6.43 19.13 12.35
C LEU A 96 6.61 19.14 10.82
N ASP A 97 5.81 19.93 10.12
CA ASP A 97 5.78 20.04 8.66
C ASP A 97 5.50 18.71 7.94
N PHE A 98 4.66 17.85 8.52
CA PHE A 98 4.16 16.65 7.86
C PHE A 98 2.68 16.79 7.50
N PRO A 99 2.29 16.57 6.23
CA PRO A 99 0.93 16.75 5.74
C PRO A 99 0.02 15.58 6.17
N ALA A 100 -0.21 15.44 7.47
CA ALA A 100 -1.08 14.42 8.04
C ALA A 100 -2.56 14.76 7.76
N THR A 101 -3.29 13.81 7.19
CA THR A 101 -4.69 14.00 6.74
C THR A 101 -5.68 13.17 7.53
N TYR A 102 -5.26 12.04 8.07
CA TYR A 102 -6.14 11.13 8.80
C TYR A 102 -5.37 10.33 9.85
N ALA A 103 -5.96 10.20 11.04
CA ALA A 103 -5.44 9.38 12.11
C ALA A 103 -6.54 8.46 12.64
N ARG A 104 -6.19 7.22 12.95
CA ARG A 104 -7.12 6.23 13.51
C ARG A 104 -6.42 5.39 14.57
N ARG A 105 -7.05 5.29 15.73
CA ARG A 105 -6.62 4.34 16.76
C ARG A 105 -6.91 2.90 16.33
N ILE A 106 -5.92 2.02 16.49
CA ILE A 106 -6.03 0.59 16.30
C ILE A 106 -5.87 -0.09 17.66
N PRO A 107 -6.94 -0.72 18.18
CA PRO A 107 -6.88 -1.39 19.47
C PRO A 107 -5.89 -2.57 19.43
N PRO A 108 -5.22 -2.85 20.55
CA PRO A 108 -4.30 -3.98 20.63
C PRO A 108 -5.02 -5.30 20.33
N HIS A 109 -4.37 -6.16 19.56
CA HIS A 109 -4.75 -7.56 19.44
C HIS A 109 -4.28 -8.30 20.69
N ARG A 110 -5.01 -9.33 21.13
CA ARG A 110 -4.89 -10.05 22.43
C ARG A 110 -3.47 -10.48 22.88
N GLU A 111 -2.47 -10.43 22.00
CA GLU A 111 -1.08 -10.85 22.25
C GLU A 111 -0.04 -9.71 22.20
N ARG A 112 -0.43 -8.47 21.88
CA ARG A 112 0.50 -7.32 21.86
C ARG A 112 0.04 -6.24 22.81
N SER A 113 0.85 -5.97 23.83
CA SER A 113 0.70 -4.80 24.70
C SER A 113 1.19 -3.55 23.94
N GLY A 114 0.34 -2.52 23.87
CA GLY A 114 0.66 -1.24 23.24
C GLY A 114 -0.42 -0.80 22.25
N CYS A 115 -0.79 0.48 22.30
CA CYS A 115 -1.70 1.08 21.33
C CYS A 115 -0.94 1.39 20.03
N LEU A 116 -1.59 1.18 18.89
CA LEU A 116 -1.07 1.54 17.56
C LEU A 116 -2.02 2.58 16.97
N PHE A 117 -1.46 3.67 16.46
CA PHE A 117 -2.20 4.65 15.68
C PHE A 117 -1.82 4.51 14.22
N PHE A 118 -2.82 4.30 13.37
CA PHE A 118 -2.65 4.43 11.93
C PHE A 118 -2.71 5.90 11.55
N VAL A 119 -1.73 6.38 10.81
CA VAL A 119 -1.71 7.74 10.28
C VAL A 119 -1.51 7.69 8.78
N GLN A 120 -2.31 8.48 8.08
CA GLN A 120 -2.22 8.73 6.66
C GLN A 120 -1.75 10.16 6.44
N LEU A 121 -0.73 10.31 5.61
CA LEU A 121 -0.18 11.58 5.17
C LEU A 121 -0.30 11.68 3.65
N GLU A 122 -0.17 12.89 3.13
CA GLU A 122 0.03 13.10 1.70
C GLU A 122 1.35 12.45 1.22
N HIS A 123 1.62 12.57 -0.08
CA HIS A 123 2.84 12.06 -0.64
C HIS A 123 4.07 12.72 0.00
N LEU A 124 4.96 11.91 0.56
CA LEU A 124 6.24 12.36 1.10
C LEU A 124 7.38 11.85 0.22
N ASN A 125 8.37 12.70 0.00
CA ASN A 125 9.61 12.29 -0.66
C ASN A 125 10.48 11.43 0.28
N GLU A 126 11.51 10.77 -0.25
CA GLU A 126 12.37 9.86 0.53
C GLU A 126 13.07 10.57 1.71
N LYS A 127 13.42 11.85 1.56
CA LYS A 127 14.08 12.63 2.63
C LYS A 127 13.11 12.95 3.76
N GLU A 128 11.89 13.37 3.43
CA GLU A 128 10.81 13.62 4.38
C GLU A 128 10.39 12.35 5.09
N LEU A 129 10.35 11.23 4.37
CA LEU A 129 10.06 9.92 4.94
C LEU A 129 11.15 9.48 5.93
N GLY A 130 12.43 9.70 5.59
CA GLY A 130 13.54 9.49 6.51
C GLY A 130 13.45 10.37 7.75
N ARG A 131 13.07 11.64 7.59
CA ARG A 131 12.81 12.57 8.70
C ARG A 131 11.67 12.06 9.58
N LEU A 132 10.59 11.57 8.98
CA LEU A 132 9.43 11.03 9.68
C LEU A 132 9.78 9.79 10.53
N TYR A 133 10.60 8.87 10.00
CA TYR A 133 11.05 7.69 10.77
C TYR A 133 12.06 8.01 11.87
N THR A 134 12.68 9.19 11.83
CA THR A 134 13.58 9.66 12.88
C THR A 134 12.81 10.29 14.06
N VAL A 135 11.52 10.61 13.88
CA VAL A 135 10.66 11.15 14.94
C VAL A 135 10.53 10.11 16.06
N ASN A 136 11.13 10.41 17.21
CA ASN A 136 11.12 9.59 18.42
C ASN A 136 10.33 10.22 19.57
N GLU A 137 9.82 11.43 19.35
CA GLU A 137 9.07 12.24 20.30
C GLU A 137 7.86 12.84 19.60
N LEU A 138 6.67 12.62 20.16
CA LEU A 138 5.43 13.25 19.72
C LEU A 138 4.62 13.62 20.97
N LEU A 139 3.98 14.79 20.96
CA LEU A 139 3.18 15.29 22.10
C LEU A 139 3.99 15.37 23.42
N ASN A 140 5.27 15.74 23.33
CA ASN A 140 6.22 15.77 24.45
C ASN A 140 6.43 14.41 25.15
N MET A 141 6.04 13.31 24.49
CA MET A 141 6.25 11.96 24.99
C MET A 141 7.44 11.34 24.26
N PRO A 142 8.51 10.96 24.98
CA PRO A 142 9.64 10.26 24.39
C PRO A 142 9.27 8.80 24.09
N THR A 143 10.13 8.09 23.36
CA THR A 143 9.98 6.66 22.99
C THR A 143 8.87 6.34 21.99
N VAL A 144 8.37 7.37 21.30
CA VAL A 144 7.44 7.18 20.19
C VAL A 144 8.21 6.55 19.02
N THR A 145 7.58 5.62 18.32
CA THR A 145 8.18 4.99 17.14
C THR A 145 7.21 5.08 15.97
N VAL A 146 7.71 5.62 14.86
CA VAL A 146 6.99 5.68 13.59
C VAL A 146 7.51 4.57 12.68
N GLU A 147 6.63 3.65 12.29
CA GLU A 147 6.95 2.50 11.45
C GLU A 147 6.19 2.54 10.12
N VAL A 148 6.77 1.90 9.09
CA VAL A 148 6.10 1.69 7.80
C VAL A 148 4.77 0.96 8.03
N TRP A 149 3.68 1.51 7.51
CA TRP A 149 2.41 0.78 7.52
C TRP A 149 2.44 -0.33 6.47
N ARG A 150 2.48 -1.58 6.92
CA ARG A 150 2.38 -2.74 6.04
C ARG A 150 0.92 -3.16 5.90
N GLU A 151 0.30 -2.86 4.77
CA GLU A 151 -0.99 -3.44 4.45
C GLU A 151 -0.85 -4.96 4.32
N ARG A 152 -1.73 -5.71 4.99
CA ARG A 152 -1.78 -7.16 4.78
C ARG A 152 -2.32 -7.45 3.38
N GLY A 153 -1.47 -7.96 2.50
CA GLY A 153 -1.89 -8.59 1.24
C GLY A 153 -2.08 -7.65 0.05
N ASP A 154 -1.51 -6.46 0.05
CA ASP A 154 -1.36 -5.68 -1.19
C ASP A 154 -0.12 -6.15 -1.95
N PRO A 155 -0.21 -6.31 -3.29
CA PRO A 155 0.95 -6.64 -4.10
C PRO A 155 1.99 -5.52 -4.00
N PRO A 156 3.29 -5.83 -4.20
CA PRO A 156 4.34 -4.83 -4.17
C PRO A 156 3.98 -3.65 -5.08
N ASN A 157 3.97 -2.46 -4.49
CA ASN A 157 3.83 -1.22 -5.24
C ASN A 157 5.06 -1.10 -6.15
N ALA A 158 4.87 -0.73 -7.42
CA ALA A 158 5.92 -0.81 -8.45
C ALA A 158 7.17 0.03 -8.14
N THR A 159 7.12 0.95 -7.17
CA THR A 159 8.28 1.70 -6.68
C THR A 159 9.32 0.78 -6.00
N ASP A 160 8.89 -0.30 -5.36
CA ASP A 160 9.79 -1.27 -4.69
C ASP A 160 10.54 -2.17 -5.70
N VAL A 161 10.05 -2.20 -6.95
CA VAL A 161 10.66 -2.96 -8.04
C VAL A 161 11.84 -2.20 -8.66
N SER A 162 11.94 -0.88 -8.49
CA SER A 162 13.12 -0.14 -8.97
C SER A 162 14.39 -0.50 -8.19
N SER A 163 14.25 -0.83 -6.91
CA SER A 163 15.37 -1.32 -6.07
C SER A 163 15.78 -2.75 -6.44
N LEU A 164 14.84 -3.60 -6.86
CA LEU A 164 15.14 -4.97 -7.33
C LEU A 164 15.63 -5.02 -8.77
N VAL A 165 15.18 -4.11 -9.64
CA VAL A 165 15.67 -4.00 -11.04
C VAL A 165 17.07 -3.39 -11.09
N THR A 166 17.40 -2.46 -10.18
CA THR A 166 18.76 -1.92 -10.06
C THR A 166 19.75 -2.97 -9.52
N LEU A 167 19.30 -3.87 -8.63
CA LEU A 167 20.09 -5.00 -8.13
C LEU A 167 20.28 -6.13 -9.17
N LEU A 168 19.33 -6.34 -10.09
CA LEU A 168 19.49 -7.34 -11.15
C LEU A 168 20.37 -6.87 -12.32
N ILE A 169 20.44 -5.57 -12.59
CA ILE A 169 21.27 -5.01 -13.68
C ILE A 169 22.75 -4.87 -13.25
N THR A 170 23.04 -4.66 -11.96
CA THR A 170 24.44 -4.63 -11.49
C THR A 170 25.07 -6.02 -11.31
N ALA A 171 24.26 -7.07 -11.12
CA ALA A 171 24.76 -8.44 -11.02
C ALA A 171 25.11 -9.09 -12.38
N THR A 172 24.74 -8.47 -13.51
CA THR A 172 25.01 -9.01 -14.86
C THR A 172 26.13 -8.31 -15.63
N VAL A 173 26.77 -7.27 -15.10
CA VAL A 173 27.87 -6.53 -15.79
C VAL A 173 29.26 -6.75 -15.16
N SER A 174 29.41 -7.71 -14.23
CA SER A 174 30.71 -8.06 -13.63
C SER A 174 31.10 -9.53 -13.83
N SER A 175 31.07 -10.00 -15.07
CA SER A 175 31.83 -11.19 -15.49
C SER A 175 32.12 -11.14 -16.98
N GLY A 176 33.36 -10.78 -17.34
CA GLY A 176 33.83 -10.83 -18.73
C GLY A 176 35.01 -9.90 -18.97
N ALA A 177 36.14 -10.24 -18.35
CA ALA A 177 37.45 -9.92 -18.90
C ALA A 177 37.70 -10.73 -20.19
#